data_AF-A0AA36GH17-F1
#
_entry.id   AF-A0AA36GH17-F1
#
_cell.length_a   1.000
_cell.length_b   1.000
_cell.length_c   1.000
_cell.angle_alpha   90.00
_cell.angle_beta   90.00
_cell.angle_gamma   90.00
#
_symmetry.space_group_name_H-M   'P 1'
#
loop_
_entity.id
_entity.type
_entity.pdbx_description
1 polymer ?
#
loop_
_entity_poly.entity_id
_entity_poly.type
_entity_poly.pdbx_seq_one_letter_code
_entity_poly.pdbx_strand_id
1 'polypeptide(L)'
;MVSKIKVLAPTATLDLHPSVRCEIDLIDMNVCSDIRIYSTPHILSTHSPLPRTMRFLFLLAICIATSLQMATIPDKFFGRFTLERSENFDEFLAAKGVNWIIRKMIQLASVTKVFAKNPVAGYNYENLTSKKNTLYHGWKLGETFEADGLDDKRHNITFTYENDTLNEKHVRLDDPNDKGETYHYNIDENDRLVLKMENNNITCRRWFKREKQ
;
A
#
# COMPACT_ATOMS: atom_id res chain seq x y z
N MET A 1 -44.47 13.92 -26.07
CA MET A 1 -43.39 14.47 -26.92
C MET A 1 -42.08 13.88 -26.45
N VAL A 2 -41.57 12.87 -27.15
CA VAL A 2 -40.33 12.17 -26.81
C VAL A 2 -39.31 12.56 -27.88
N SER A 3 -38.40 13.47 -27.55
CA SER A 3 -37.31 13.85 -28.47
C SER A 3 -36.22 12.79 -28.40
N LYS A 4 -36.18 11.94 -29.43
CA LYS A 4 -35.07 11.03 -29.74
C LYS A 4 -33.88 11.86 -30.21
N ILE A 5 -32.81 11.88 -29.41
CA ILE A 5 -31.51 12.39 -29.85
C ILE A 5 -30.83 11.29 -30.67
N LYS A 6 -30.70 11.56 -31.97
CA LYS A 6 -30.01 10.71 -32.95
C LYS A 6 -28.54 11.13 -32.96
N VAL A 7 -27.68 10.39 -32.25
CA VAL A 7 -26.22 10.58 -32.31
C VAL A 7 -25.72 9.89 -33.57
N LEU A 8 -25.26 10.69 -34.54
CA LEU A 8 -24.57 10.24 -35.74
C LEU A 8 -23.10 9.97 -35.37
N ALA A 9 -22.67 8.71 -35.46
CA ALA A 9 -21.27 8.34 -35.41
C ALA A 9 -20.58 8.64 -36.75
N PRO A 10 -19.33 9.12 -36.78
CA PRO A 10 -18.53 9.12 -37.99
C PRO A 10 -17.95 7.72 -38.23
N THR A 11 -18.27 7.18 -39.41
CA THR A 11 -17.69 5.98 -40.00
C THR A 11 -16.21 6.21 -40.30
N ALA A 12 -15.33 5.42 -39.69
CA ALA A 12 -13.96 5.24 -40.13
C ALA A 12 -13.75 3.75 -40.43
N THR A 13 -13.64 3.43 -41.72
CA THR A 13 -13.28 2.11 -42.25
C THR A 13 -11.79 1.87 -42.02
N LEU A 14 -11.46 0.83 -41.26
CA LEU A 14 -10.11 0.31 -41.12
C LEU A 14 -10.09 -1.08 -41.76
N ASP A 15 -9.49 -1.20 -42.93
CA ASP A 15 -9.26 -2.47 -43.60
C ASP A 15 -8.16 -3.25 -42.86
N LEU A 16 -8.54 -4.34 -42.18
CA LEU A 16 -7.60 -5.32 -41.62
C LEU A 16 -7.97 -6.72 -42.09
N HIS A 17 -7.00 -7.34 -42.77
CA HIS A 17 -7.01 -8.70 -43.30
C HIS A 17 -7.03 -9.76 -42.18
N PRO A 18 -7.64 -10.96 -42.39
CA PRO A 18 -8.04 -11.83 -41.29
C PRO A 18 -6.98 -12.88 -40.91
N SER A 19 -6.82 -13.07 -39.61
CA SER A 19 -6.42 -14.27 -38.84
C SER A 19 -5.63 -13.73 -37.64
N VAL A 20 -6.09 -13.84 -36.40
CA VAL A 20 -6.32 -15.07 -35.66
C VAL A 20 -7.36 -14.76 -34.58
N ARG A 21 -8.39 -15.61 -34.49
CA ARG A 21 -9.40 -15.59 -33.43
C ARG A 21 -8.81 -16.34 -32.23
N CYS A 22 -8.65 -15.67 -31.09
CA CYS A 22 -8.30 -16.32 -29.83
C CYS A 22 -9.56 -16.28 -28.96
N GLU A 23 -10.25 -17.42 -28.90
CA GLU A 23 -11.41 -17.66 -28.07
C GLU A 23 -10.88 -18.18 -26.73
N ILE A 24 -11.05 -17.39 -25.66
CA ILE A 24 -10.70 -17.81 -24.30
C ILE A 24 -11.99 -18.31 -23.67
N ASP A 25 -12.22 -19.62 -23.77
CA ASP A 25 -13.17 -20.30 -22.91
C ASP A 25 -12.48 -20.65 -21.59
N LEU A 26 -12.95 -20.03 -20.51
CA LEU A 26 -12.82 -20.57 -19.16
C LEU A 26 -13.56 -21.90 -19.13
N ILE A 27 -12.89 -23.02 -18.81
CA ILE A 27 -13.44 -24.19 -18.10
C ILE A 27 -12.27 -25.12 -17.70
N ASP A 28 -12.21 -25.41 -16.40
CA ASP A 28 -11.69 -26.61 -15.72
C ASP A 28 -10.33 -27.20 -16.13
N MET A 29 -9.28 -26.85 -15.37
CA MET A 29 -8.11 -27.70 -15.18
C MET A 29 -8.47 -28.89 -14.28
N ASN A 30 -9.00 -29.96 -14.87
CA ASN A 30 -8.78 -31.29 -14.32
C ASN A 30 -8.91 -32.39 -15.39
N VAL A 31 -7.85 -33.20 -15.49
CA VAL A 31 -7.83 -34.57 -16.02
C VAL A 31 -8.20 -34.74 -17.50
N CYS A 32 -7.21 -34.98 -18.36
CA CYS A 32 -7.20 -36.22 -19.15
C CYS A 32 -5.82 -36.51 -19.74
N SER A 33 -5.22 -37.57 -19.21
CA SER A 33 -4.18 -38.39 -19.81
C SER A 33 -4.67 -38.99 -21.13
N ASP A 34 -3.91 -38.78 -22.22
CA ASP A 34 -3.58 -39.75 -23.27
C ASP A 34 -3.15 -39.03 -24.57
N ILE A 35 -1.85 -38.84 -24.75
CA ILE A 35 -1.28 -38.49 -26.06
C ILE A 35 -0.50 -39.70 -26.58
N ARG A 36 -1.09 -40.35 -27.57
CA ARG A 36 -0.52 -41.44 -28.36
C ARG A 36 0.47 -40.83 -29.36
N ILE A 37 1.77 -41.04 -29.14
CA ILE A 37 2.84 -40.56 -30.03
C ILE A 37 2.91 -41.45 -31.27
N TYR A 38 2.59 -40.90 -32.44
CA TYR A 38 2.93 -41.53 -33.72
C TYR A 38 4.39 -41.22 -34.07
N SER A 39 5.16 -42.29 -34.25
CA SER A 39 6.55 -42.27 -34.68
C SER A 39 6.65 -41.86 -36.16
N THR A 40 7.43 -40.83 -36.45
CA THR A 40 7.96 -40.54 -37.79
C THR A 40 9.49 -40.64 -37.77
N PRO A 41 10.10 -41.09 -38.88
CA PRO A 41 11.43 -41.69 -38.86
C PRO A 41 12.59 -40.68 -38.87
N HIS A 42 13.71 -41.19 -38.39
CA HIS A 42 15.06 -40.65 -38.37
C HIS A 42 15.39 -39.59 -39.43
N ILE A 43 15.67 -38.38 -38.94
CA ILE A 43 16.59 -37.42 -39.57
C ILE A 43 17.82 -37.36 -38.67
N LEU A 44 18.94 -37.88 -39.16
CA LEU A 44 20.26 -37.67 -38.58
C LEU A 44 20.58 -36.16 -38.68
N SER A 45 20.41 -35.44 -37.57
CA SER A 45 20.95 -34.08 -37.44
C SER A 45 22.15 -34.13 -36.51
N THR A 46 23.29 -33.77 -37.07
CA THR A 46 24.58 -33.61 -36.39
C THR A 46 24.46 -32.60 -35.25
N HIS A 47 24.58 -33.06 -34.00
CA HIS A 47 24.70 -32.18 -32.84
C HIS A 47 26.08 -31.51 -32.85
N SER A 48 26.11 -30.21 -33.11
CA SER A 48 27.18 -29.34 -32.63
C SER A 48 26.91 -29.02 -31.14
N PRO A 49 27.89 -29.22 -30.23
CA PRO A 49 27.70 -28.87 -28.83
C PRO A 49 27.72 -27.34 -28.68
N LEU A 50 26.61 -26.77 -28.21
CA LEU A 50 26.51 -25.35 -27.92
C LEU A 50 27.54 -24.93 -26.84
N PRO A 51 28.19 -23.75 -26.98
CA PRO A 51 29.27 -23.32 -26.10
C PRO A 51 28.77 -23.01 -24.68
N ARG A 52 29.55 -23.44 -23.68
CA ARG A 52 29.28 -23.33 -22.23
C ARG A 52 29.04 -21.91 -21.69
N THR A 53 29.32 -20.88 -22.48
CA THR A 53 29.12 -19.46 -22.13
C THR A 53 27.64 -19.05 -22.09
N MET A 54 26.76 -19.79 -22.76
CA MET A 54 25.33 -19.45 -22.87
C MET A 54 24.49 -19.87 -21.65
N ARG A 55 25.04 -20.67 -20.72
CA ARG A 55 24.38 -21.03 -19.46
C ARG A 55 24.49 -19.97 -18.37
N PHE A 56 25.54 -19.12 -18.41
CA PHE A 56 25.74 -18.07 -17.42
C PHE A 56 24.88 -16.82 -17.67
N LEU A 57 24.59 -16.53 -18.93
CA LEU A 57 23.74 -15.39 -19.32
C LEU A 57 22.25 -15.60 -18.99
N PHE A 58 21.77 -16.85 -18.98
CA PHE A 58 20.40 -17.15 -18.58
C PHE A 58 20.17 -17.07 -17.06
N LEU A 59 21.19 -17.40 -16.25
CA LEU A 59 21.12 -17.24 -14.79
C LEU A 59 21.18 -15.77 -14.36
N LEU A 60 21.86 -14.91 -15.13
CA LEU A 60 21.88 -13.46 -14.86
C LEU A 60 20.54 -12.77 -15.23
N ALA A 61 19.81 -13.29 -16.22
CA ALA A 61 18.53 -12.75 -16.64
C ALA A 61 17.36 -13.11 -15.69
N ILE A 62 17.44 -14.24 -14.98
CA ILE A 62 16.41 -14.65 -14.01
C ILE A 62 16.49 -13.81 -12.72
N CYS A 63 17.64 -13.18 -12.43
CA CYS A 63 17.81 -12.33 -11.24
C CYS A 63 17.24 -10.91 -11.36
N ILE A 64 16.80 -10.45 -12.54
CA ILE A 64 16.40 -9.04 -12.75
C ILE A 64 14.87 -8.86 -12.85
N ALA A 65 14.09 -9.94 -12.90
CA ALA A 65 12.64 -9.88 -12.91
C ALA A 65 12.03 -10.28 -11.54
N THR A 66 12.66 -9.89 -10.42
CA THR A 66 11.87 -9.71 -9.20
C THR A 66 10.97 -8.51 -9.47
N SER A 67 9.72 -8.78 -9.83
CA SER A 67 8.68 -7.79 -10.03
C SER A 67 8.76 -6.74 -8.91
N LEU A 68 8.94 -5.47 -9.28
CA LEU A 68 8.55 -4.34 -8.43
C LEU A 68 7.05 -4.46 -8.22
N GLN A 69 6.65 -5.34 -7.29
CA GLN A 69 5.28 -5.40 -6.81
C GLN A 69 5.11 -4.11 -6.03
N MET A 70 4.52 -3.09 -6.67
CA MET A 70 4.15 -1.88 -5.95
C MET A 70 3.18 -2.31 -4.86
N ALA A 71 3.65 -2.30 -3.61
CA ALA A 71 2.83 -2.62 -2.46
C ALA A 71 1.61 -1.67 -2.49
N THR A 72 0.42 -2.25 -2.40
CA THR A 72 -0.84 -1.49 -2.30
C THR A 72 -1.37 -1.63 -0.89
N ILE A 73 -1.96 -0.57 -0.35
CA ILE A 73 -2.61 -0.63 0.96
C ILE A 73 -3.87 -1.49 0.86
N PRO A 74 -4.03 -2.55 1.67
CA PRO A 74 -5.23 -3.37 1.64
C PRO A 74 -6.47 -2.59 2.08
N ASP A 75 -7.63 -2.97 1.55
CA ASP A 75 -8.88 -2.22 1.75
C ASP A 75 -9.32 -2.12 3.22
N LYS A 76 -8.88 -3.07 4.07
CA LYS A 76 -9.14 -3.05 5.53
C LYS A 76 -8.63 -1.78 6.20
N PHE A 77 -7.63 -1.08 5.66
CA PHE A 77 -7.14 0.16 6.25
C PHE A 77 -7.97 1.39 5.90
N PHE A 78 -8.80 1.36 4.85
CA PHE A 78 -9.59 2.54 4.48
C PHE A 78 -10.83 2.69 5.34
N GLY A 79 -11.13 3.91 5.75
CA GLY A 79 -12.25 4.24 6.62
C GLY A 79 -11.94 5.36 7.59
N ARG A 80 -12.92 5.64 8.46
CA ARG A 80 -12.81 6.60 9.55
C ARG A 80 -12.72 5.83 10.87
N PHE A 81 -11.76 6.19 11.70
CA PHE A 81 -11.45 5.47 12.94
C PHE A 81 -11.34 6.45 14.11
N THR A 82 -12.23 6.33 15.10
CA THR A 82 -12.27 7.18 16.29
C THR A 82 -11.56 6.52 17.45
N LEU A 83 -10.75 7.27 18.19
CA LEU A 83 -10.03 6.76 19.34
C LEU A 83 -11.00 6.19 20.39
N GLU A 84 -10.81 4.94 20.76
CA GLU A 84 -11.60 4.24 21.79
C GLU A 84 -10.82 4.14 23.10
N ARG A 85 -9.56 3.68 23.03
CA ARG A 85 -8.72 3.46 24.22
C ARG A 85 -7.24 3.53 23.90
N SER A 86 -6.43 3.71 24.93
CA SER A 86 -4.97 3.71 24.86
C SER A 86 -4.36 2.93 26.03
N GLU A 87 -3.19 2.34 25.81
CA GLU A 87 -2.38 1.62 26.79
C GLU A 87 -0.97 2.24 26.82
N ASN A 88 -0.43 2.48 28.02
CA ASN A 88 0.89 3.07 28.28
C ASN A 88 1.16 4.42 27.60
N PHE A 89 0.10 5.18 27.28
CA PHE A 89 0.25 6.41 26.53
C PHE A 89 0.82 7.57 27.38
N ASP A 90 0.46 7.67 28.67
CA ASP A 90 1.03 8.71 29.55
C ASP A 90 2.52 8.46 29.81
N GLU A 91 2.91 7.20 30.02
CA GLU A 91 4.29 6.75 30.23
C GLU A 91 5.11 6.98 28.96
N PHE A 92 4.57 6.66 27.80
CA PHE A 92 5.21 6.93 26.51
C PHE A 92 5.45 8.43 26.31
N LEU A 93 4.44 9.27 26.56
CA LEU A 93 4.59 10.73 26.48
C LEU A 93 5.60 11.26 27.52
N ALA A 94 5.63 10.67 28.72
CA ALA A 94 6.58 11.03 29.77
C ALA A 94 8.02 10.71 29.37
N ALA A 95 8.26 9.53 28.80
CA ALA A 95 9.58 9.13 28.29
C ALA A 95 10.06 9.98 27.12
N LYS A 96 9.13 10.53 26.33
CA LYS A 96 9.41 11.56 25.32
C LYS A 96 9.71 12.95 25.89
N GLY A 97 9.67 13.12 27.22
CA GLY A 97 9.93 14.40 27.88
C GLY A 97 8.75 15.38 27.84
N VAL A 98 7.54 14.93 27.49
CA VAL A 98 6.36 15.81 27.46
C VAL A 98 5.95 16.15 28.90
N ASN A 99 5.77 17.45 29.18
CA ASN A 99 5.36 17.94 30.50
C ASN A 99 4.00 17.36 30.93
N TRP A 100 3.89 16.95 32.21
CA TRP A 100 2.69 16.33 32.81
C TRP A 100 1.37 17.04 32.46
N ILE A 101 1.29 18.37 32.55
CA ILE A 101 0.05 19.11 32.23
C ILE A 101 -0.35 18.89 30.76
N ILE A 102 0.63 18.99 29.86
CA ILE A 102 0.42 18.79 28.43
C ILE A 102 0.02 17.34 28.14
N ARG A 103 0.62 16.36 28.82
CA ARG A 103 0.23 14.95 28.67
C ARG A 103 -1.24 14.71 29.00
N LYS A 104 -1.76 15.33 30.07
CA LYS A 104 -3.17 15.22 30.44
C LYS A 104 -4.08 15.86 29.39
N MET A 105 -3.70 17.00 28.85
CA MET A 105 -4.44 17.62 27.74
C MET A 105 -4.46 16.75 26.47
N ILE A 106 -3.33 16.13 26.11
CA ILE A 106 -3.26 15.22 24.95
C ILE A 106 -4.13 13.97 25.17
N GLN A 107 -4.20 13.45 26.40
CA GLN A 107 -5.06 12.30 26.74
C GLN A 107 -6.55 12.61 26.63
N LEU A 108 -6.95 13.86 26.93
CA LEU A 108 -8.35 14.31 26.83
C LEU A 108 -8.76 14.68 25.38
N ALA A 109 -7.79 14.82 24.47
CA ALA A 109 -8.08 15.19 23.09
C ALA A 109 -8.72 14.02 22.33
N SER A 110 -9.84 14.29 21.66
CA SER A 110 -10.41 13.37 20.69
C SER A 110 -9.49 13.25 19.48
N VAL A 111 -9.32 12.04 18.95
CA VAL A 111 -8.54 11.79 17.74
C VAL A 111 -9.33 10.88 16.82
N THR A 112 -9.48 11.30 15.56
CA THR A 112 -10.03 10.50 14.47
C THR A 112 -8.99 10.39 13.38
N LYS A 113 -8.72 9.17 12.90
CA LYS A 113 -7.86 8.92 11.75
C LYS A 113 -8.73 8.54 10.56
N VAL A 114 -8.44 9.13 9.40
CA VAL A 114 -9.16 8.84 8.16
C VAL A 114 -8.14 8.39 7.12
N PHE A 115 -8.31 7.18 6.60
CA PHE A 115 -7.53 6.68 5.46
C PHE A 115 -8.47 6.52 4.27
N ALA A 116 -8.10 7.05 3.12
CA ALA A 116 -8.90 6.95 1.90
C ALA A 116 -8.03 6.82 0.65
N LYS A 117 -8.60 6.22 -0.41
CA LYS A 117 -8.01 6.31 -1.76
C LYS A 117 -8.22 7.73 -2.28
N ASN A 118 -7.20 8.33 -2.89
CA ASN A 118 -7.34 9.62 -3.53
C ASN A 118 -8.03 9.45 -4.91
N PRO A 119 -8.98 10.32 -5.29
CA PRO A 119 -9.70 10.19 -6.57
C PRO A 119 -8.83 10.47 -7.80
N VAL A 120 -7.71 11.18 -7.64
CA VAL A 120 -6.77 11.54 -8.71
C VAL A 120 -5.60 10.56 -8.73
N ALA A 121 -4.82 10.50 -7.64
CA ALA A 121 -3.65 9.64 -7.52
C ALA A 121 -3.21 9.48 -6.06
N GLY A 122 -2.75 8.29 -5.70
CA GLY A 122 -2.22 8.00 -4.37
C GLY A 122 -3.31 7.84 -3.30
N TYR A 123 -3.00 8.29 -2.09
CA TYR A 123 -3.84 8.10 -0.91
C TYR A 123 -4.03 9.41 -0.16
N ASN A 124 -5.12 9.47 0.61
CA ASN A 124 -5.40 10.53 1.56
C ASN A 124 -5.33 9.97 2.97
N TYR A 125 -4.73 10.75 3.86
CA TYR A 125 -4.69 10.47 5.28
C TYR A 125 -4.93 11.75 6.08
N GLU A 126 -5.81 11.66 7.07
CA GLU A 126 -6.18 12.80 7.91
C GLU A 126 -6.11 12.40 9.38
N ASN A 127 -5.45 13.23 10.20
CA ASN A 127 -5.63 13.22 11.64
C ASN A 127 -6.54 14.38 12.02
N LEU A 128 -7.74 14.07 12.49
CA LEU A 128 -8.69 15.05 13.00
C LEU A 128 -8.65 15.04 14.52
N THR A 129 -8.35 16.18 15.13
CA THR A 129 -8.31 16.32 16.58
C THR A 129 -9.15 17.49 17.05
N SER A 130 -9.39 17.60 18.36
CA SER A 130 -10.10 18.75 18.93
C SER A 130 -9.32 20.08 18.83
N LYS A 131 -8.02 20.04 18.52
CA LYS A 131 -7.16 21.24 18.50
C LYS A 131 -6.62 21.56 17.11
N LYS A 132 -5.96 20.61 16.45
CA LYS A 132 -5.33 20.77 15.14
C LYS A 132 -5.56 19.53 14.28
N ASN A 133 -5.88 19.76 13.01
CA ASN A 133 -5.95 18.70 12.02
C ASN A 133 -4.70 18.69 11.15
N THR A 134 -4.30 17.50 10.70
CA THR A 134 -3.31 17.35 9.63
C THR A 134 -3.97 16.60 8.47
N LEU A 135 -3.76 17.11 7.25
CA LEU A 135 -4.36 16.60 6.02
C LEU A 135 -3.24 16.29 5.04
N TYR A 136 -2.96 15.01 4.81
CA TYR A 136 -1.95 14.56 3.87
C TYR A 136 -2.68 13.93 2.68
N HIS A 137 -2.77 14.66 1.57
CA HIS A 137 -3.51 14.22 0.39
C HIS A 137 -2.58 13.97 -0.80
N GLY A 138 -2.85 12.90 -1.55
CA GLY A 138 -2.13 12.57 -2.77
C GLY A 138 -0.73 11.97 -2.55
N TRP A 139 -0.44 11.47 -1.36
CA TRP A 139 0.83 10.79 -1.08
C TRP A 139 0.86 9.38 -1.70
N LYS A 140 2.07 8.85 -1.92
CA LYS A 140 2.27 7.50 -2.45
C LYS A 140 3.10 6.67 -1.48
N LEU A 141 2.85 5.36 -1.46
CA LEU A 141 3.65 4.44 -0.66
C LEU A 141 5.11 4.47 -1.13
N GLY A 142 6.03 4.55 -0.16
CA GLY A 142 7.47 4.61 -0.38
C GLY A 142 8.02 5.99 -0.77
N GLU A 143 7.15 6.97 -1.09
CA GLU A 143 7.58 8.34 -1.41
C GLU A 143 7.53 9.22 -0.16
N THR A 144 8.64 9.90 0.13
CA THR A 144 8.71 10.90 1.20
C THR A 144 8.14 12.23 0.73
N PHE A 145 7.35 12.88 1.57
CA PHE A 145 6.84 14.22 1.34
C PHE A 145 6.94 15.07 2.60
N GLU A 146 6.96 16.39 2.44
CA GLU A 146 6.97 17.31 3.58
C GLU A 146 5.55 17.73 3.95
N ALA A 147 5.22 17.66 5.23
CA ALA A 147 3.99 18.22 5.78
C ALA A 147 4.16 18.64 7.24
N ASP A 148 3.18 19.36 7.77
CA ASP A 148 3.17 19.74 9.18
C ASP A 148 2.69 18.57 10.04
N GLY A 149 3.42 18.29 11.12
CA GLY A 149 2.99 17.36 12.16
C GLY A 149 1.93 17.96 13.09
N LEU A 150 1.40 17.11 13.97
CA LEU A 150 0.51 17.52 15.08
C LEU A 150 1.23 18.36 16.14
N ASP A 151 2.56 18.41 16.11
CA ASP A 151 3.44 19.19 16.99
C ASP A 151 3.77 20.59 16.44
N ASP A 152 3.12 21.01 15.35
CA ASP A 152 3.37 22.29 14.66
C ASP A 152 4.76 22.43 14.03
N LYS A 153 5.47 21.32 13.85
CA LYS A 153 6.76 21.29 13.16
C LYS A 153 6.61 20.75 11.74
N ARG A 154 7.60 21.05 10.89
CA ARG A 154 7.69 20.49 9.53
C ARG A 154 8.40 19.14 9.59
N HIS A 155 7.80 18.13 8.96
CA HIS A 155 8.27 16.74 8.99
C HIS A 155 8.46 16.22 7.56
N ASN A 156 9.49 15.41 7.36
CA ASN A 156 9.59 14.45 6.28
C ASN A 156 8.77 13.23 6.67
N ILE A 157 7.72 12.94 5.90
CA ILE A 157 6.76 11.88 6.18
C ILE A 157 6.84 10.83 5.08
N THR A 158 6.92 9.57 5.47
CA THR A 158 6.94 8.43 4.54
C THR A 158 5.98 7.36 5.01
N PHE A 159 5.08 6.92 4.13
CA PHE A 159 4.24 5.75 4.39
C PHE A 159 4.80 4.52 3.67
N THR A 160 4.89 3.39 4.35
CA THR A 160 5.26 2.09 3.75
C THR A 160 4.28 1.01 4.18
N TYR A 161 4.14 -0.04 3.38
CA TYR A 161 3.32 -1.20 3.75
C TYR A 161 4.14 -2.47 3.53
N GLU A 162 4.40 -3.19 4.61
CA GLU A 162 5.18 -4.42 4.63
C GLU A 162 4.72 -5.29 5.81
N ASN A 163 4.84 -6.60 5.68
CA ASN A 163 4.53 -7.56 6.76
C ASN A 163 3.16 -7.32 7.42
N ASP A 164 2.15 -7.07 6.58
CA ASP A 164 0.78 -6.73 6.97
C ASP A 164 0.61 -5.51 7.90
N THR A 165 1.60 -4.61 7.88
CA THR A 165 1.65 -3.42 8.73
C THR A 165 1.82 -2.19 7.86
N LEU A 166 0.93 -1.20 8.04
CA LEU A 166 1.08 0.12 7.44
C LEU A 166 1.93 0.97 8.39
N ASN A 167 3.08 1.43 7.93
CA ASN A 167 3.99 2.27 8.71
C ASN A 167 3.88 3.72 8.25
N GLU A 168 3.90 4.65 9.18
CA GLU A 168 4.00 6.10 8.95
C GLU A 168 5.24 6.59 9.71
N LYS A 169 6.28 6.99 9.00
CA LYS A 169 7.51 7.51 9.59
C LYS A 169 7.55 9.02 9.47
N HIS A 170 7.90 9.67 10.56
CA HIS A 170 8.08 11.12 10.69
C HIS A 170 9.53 11.42 11.07
N VAL A 171 10.16 12.38 10.40
CA VAL A 171 11.46 12.94 10.78
C VAL A 171 11.36 14.47 10.74
N ARG A 172 11.63 15.16 11.84
CA ARG A 172 11.55 16.62 11.87
C ARG A 172 12.66 17.25 11.03
N LEU A 173 12.31 18.30 10.28
CA LEU A 173 13.31 19.06 9.49
C LEU A 173 14.09 20.06 10.35
N ASP A 174 13.56 20.47 11.50
CA ASP A 174 14.19 21.47 12.38
C ASP A 174 15.20 20.87 13.38
N ASP A 175 15.36 19.55 13.38
CA ASP A 175 16.37 18.84 14.18
C ASP A 175 17.13 17.83 13.30
N PRO A 176 18.37 18.14 12.87
CA PRO A 176 19.15 17.25 12.02
C PRO A 176 19.56 15.94 12.72
N ASN A 177 19.43 15.85 14.05
CA ASN A 177 19.72 14.64 14.82
C ASN A 177 18.46 13.83 15.15
N ASP A 178 17.28 14.26 14.69
CA ASP A 178 16.05 13.52 14.89
C ASP A 178 16.13 12.16 14.20
N LYS A 179 16.06 11.09 14.99
CA LYS A 179 16.06 9.71 14.49
C LYS A 179 14.72 9.33 13.84
N GLY A 180 13.71 10.18 14.02
CA GLY A 180 12.36 9.99 13.59
C GLY A 180 11.55 9.08 14.49
N GLU A 181 10.24 9.14 14.28
CA GLU A 181 9.25 8.32 14.96
C GLU A 181 8.49 7.51 13.92
N THR A 182 8.23 6.24 14.22
CA THR A 182 7.42 5.38 13.34
C THR A 182 6.16 4.95 14.07
N TYR A 183 5.03 5.21 13.41
CA TYR A 183 3.71 4.76 13.80
C TYR A 183 3.40 3.48 13.01
N HIS A 184 3.08 2.40 13.72
CA HIS A 184 2.76 1.11 13.12
C HIS A 184 1.26 0.84 13.24
N TYR A 185 0.60 0.63 12.10
CA TYR A 185 -0.84 0.39 12.03
C TYR A 185 -1.15 -1.03 11.59
N ASN A 186 -2.06 -1.67 12.31
CA ASN A 186 -2.71 -2.92 11.92
C ASN A 186 -4.22 -2.84 12.16
N ILE A 187 -4.98 -3.73 11.52
CA ILE A 187 -6.40 -3.94 11.85
C ILE A 187 -6.50 -5.20 12.70
N ASP A 188 -7.13 -5.11 13.88
CA ASP A 188 -7.34 -6.27 14.75
C ASP A 188 -8.56 -7.11 14.32
N GLU A 189 -8.76 -8.24 14.98
CA GLU A 189 -9.89 -9.15 14.74
C GLU A 189 -11.29 -8.53 14.95
N ASN A 190 -11.35 -7.40 15.66
CA ASN A 190 -12.58 -6.65 15.93
C ASN A 190 -12.74 -5.44 15.00
N ASP A 191 -11.99 -5.42 13.89
CA ASP A 191 -12.00 -4.36 12.88
C ASP A 191 -11.62 -2.97 13.44
N ARG A 192 -10.79 -2.95 14.50
CA ARG A 192 -10.21 -1.72 15.04
C ARG A 192 -8.86 -1.45 14.42
N LEU A 193 -8.61 -0.18 14.12
CA LEU A 193 -7.27 0.28 13.77
C LEU A 193 -6.44 0.35 15.07
N VAL A 194 -5.37 -0.43 15.13
CA VAL A 194 -4.42 -0.44 16.24
C VAL A 194 -3.17 0.30 15.81
N LEU A 195 -2.87 1.38 16.52
CA LEU A 195 -1.61 2.11 16.41
C LEU A 195 -0.66 1.64 17.50
N LYS A 196 0.53 1.18 17.13
CA LYS A 196 1.65 0.90 18.02
C LYS A 196 2.76 1.94 17.82
N MET A 197 3.31 2.43 18.93
CA MET A 197 4.47 3.33 18.96
C MET A 197 5.47 2.83 20.01
N GLU A 198 6.75 3.06 19.78
CA GLU A 198 7.82 2.64 20.68
C GLU A 198 8.81 3.77 20.96
N ASN A 199 9.22 3.91 22.22
CA ASN A 199 10.28 4.82 22.63
C ASN A 199 10.99 4.27 23.87
N ASN A 200 12.32 4.08 23.82
CA ASN A 200 13.12 3.65 24.97
C ASN A 200 12.55 2.43 25.73
N ASN A 201 12.23 1.35 25.02
CA ASN A 201 11.59 0.12 25.53
C ASN A 201 10.13 0.27 26.03
N ILE A 202 9.55 1.47 25.97
CA ILE A 202 8.13 1.67 26.25
C ILE A 202 7.34 1.49 24.96
N THR A 203 6.46 0.49 24.96
CA THR A 203 5.48 0.29 23.89
C THR A 203 4.15 0.89 24.30
N CYS A 204 3.65 1.81 23.48
CA CYS A 204 2.30 2.37 23.57
C CYS A 204 1.43 1.77 22.48
N ARG A 205 0.18 1.47 22.82
CA ARG A 205 -0.83 1.04 21.86
C ARG A 205 -2.09 1.88 21.99
N ARG A 206 -2.71 2.20 20.86
CA ARG A 206 -3.97 2.96 20.78
C ARG A 206 -4.92 2.23 19.85
N TRP A 207 -6.15 2.02 20.30
CA TRP A 207 -7.19 1.35 19.52
C TRP A 207 -8.21 2.39 19.08
N PHE A 208 -8.52 2.36 17.79
CA PHE A 208 -9.49 3.23 17.17
C PHE A 208 -10.61 2.37 16.60
N LYS A 209 -11.83 2.67 17.01
CA LYS A 209 -13.04 2.02 16.52
C LYS A 209 -13.38 2.54 15.13
N ARG A 210 -13.64 1.64 14.18
CA ARG A 210 -14.18 2.04 12.87
C ARG A 210 -15.58 2.63 13.03
N GLU A 211 -15.80 3.79 12.41
CA GLU A 211 -17.13 4.36 12.27
C GLU A 211 -17.94 3.54 11.26
N LYS A 212 -19.19 3.22 11.61
CA LYS A 212 -20.11 2.62 10.64
C LYS A 212 -20.42 3.67 9.58
N GLN A 213 -20.25 3.30 8.30
CA GLN A 213 -20.65 4.12 7.16
C GLN A 213 -22.17 4.26 7.08
#